data_AF-A0A2T4V6Y3-F1
#
_entry.id   AF-A0A2T4V6Y3-F1
#
_cell.length_a   1.000
_cell.length_b   1.000
_cell.length_c   1.000
_cell.angle_alpha   90.00
_cell.angle_beta   90.00
_cell.angle_gamma   90.00
#
_symmetry.space_group_name_H-M   'P 1'
#
loop_
_entity.id
_entity.type
_entity.pdbx_description
1 polymer ?
#
loop_
_entity_poly.entity_id
_entity_poly.type
_entity_poly.pdbx_seq_one_letter_code
_entity_poly.pdbx_strand_id
1 'polypeptide(L)'
;MSEAGAAGPVDEQERQRVLRHSRMRQLQHDSPEEHLPQVGMEVAGYRLEARLGTGGQGTVFRAWREGRLFAVKFIFLPRAARWAWRELDVMVKLWRAGGLPLEGHGLWPAREPLFLFLVTPF
;
A
#
# COMPACT_ATOMS: atom_id res chain seq x y z
N MET A 1 49.55 13.70 16.35
CA MET A 1 48.60 13.99 15.24
C MET A 1 47.99 12.66 14.83
N SER A 2 46.74 12.41 15.21
CA SER A 2 45.94 11.30 14.69
C SER A 2 44.60 11.88 14.29
N GLU A 3 44.40 12.04 12.98
CA GLU A 3 43.09 12.38 12.42
C GLU A 3 42.19 11.14 12.52
N ALA A 4 41.21 11.22 13.40
CA ALA A 4 40.02 10.41 13.30
C ALA A 4 39.30 10.83 12.01
N GLY A 5 39.36 9.99 10.98
CA GLY A 5 38.59 10.15 9.76
C GLY A 5 37.09 10.13 10.09
N ALA A 6 36.51 11.31 10.23
CA ALA A 6 35.07 11.48 10.37
C ALA A 6 34.42 11.06 9.05
N ALA A 7 33.86 9.85 9.00
CA ALA A 7 32.91 9.46 7.98
C ALA A 7 31.73 10.46 8.04
N GLY A 8 31.73 11.43 7.14
CA GLY A 8 30.80 12.55 7.16
C GLY A 8 29.37 12.16 6.76
N PRO A 9 28.38 13.03 7.05
CA PRO A 9 26.95 12.79 6.77
C PRO A 9 26.61 12.51 5.29
N VAL A 10 27.51 12.82 4.36
CA VAL A 10 27.36 12.56 2.92
C VAL A 10 27.49 11.06 2.58
N ASP A 11 28.38 10.33 3.27
CA ASP A 11 28.58 8.88 3.07
C ASP A 11 27.35 8.09 3.56
N GLU A 12 26.75 8.48 4.69
CA GLU A 12 25.53 7.86 5.22
C GLU A 12 24.30 8.10 4.33
N GLN A 13 24.15 9.32 3.78
CA GLN A 13 23.07 9.62 2.85
C GLN A 13 23.19 8.84 1.54
N GLU A 14 24.42 8.67 1.02
CA GLU A 14 24.68 7.88 -0.17
C GLU A 14 24.40 6.39 0.08
N ARG A 15 24.84 5.84 1.21
CA ARG A 15 24.50 4.48 1.64
C ARG A 15 23.00 4.27 1.74
N GLN A 16 22.26 5.20 2.37
CA GLN A 16 20.80 5.13 2.43
C GLN A 16 20.15 5.19 1.04
N ARG A 17 20.68 6.00 0.13
CA ARG A 17 20.18 6.08 -1.26
C ARG A 17 20.35 4.75 -1.98
N VAL A 18 21.54 4.14 -1.89
CA VAL A 18 21.84 2.83 -2.50
C VAL A 18 20.97 1.74 -1.89
N LEU A 19 20.84 1.68 -0.57
CA LEU A 19 19.99 0.71 0.12
C LEU A 19 18.52 0.83 -0.29
N ARG A 20 17.99 2.06 -0.38
CA ARG A 20 16.62 2.31 -0.86
C ARG A 20 16.43 1.83 -2.30
N HIS A 21 17.37 2.13 -3.19
CA HIS A 21 17.28 1.70 -4.59
C HIS A 21 17.32 0.18 -4.73
N SER A 22 18.22 -0.49 -4.01
CA SER A 22 18.32 -1.95 -3.99
C SER A 22 17.05 -2.59 -3.45
N ARG A 23 16.49 -2.05 -2.35
CA ARG A 23 15.23 -2.52 -1.78
C ARG A 23 14.06 -2.35 -2.75
N MET A 24 13.97 -1.21 -3.45
CA MET A 24 12.92 -0.98 -4.45
C MET A 24 12.98 -1.99 -5.59
N ARG A 25 14.20 -2.33 -6.06
CA ARG A 25 14.38 -3.39 -7.06
C ARG A 25 13.95 -4.75 -6.54
N GLN A 26 14.28 -5.08 -5.29
CA GLN A 26 13.82 -6.34 -4.68
C GLN A 26 12.29 -6.40 -4.63
N LEU A 27 11.64 -5.36 -4.10
CA LEU A 27 10.17 -5.28 -4.00
C LEU A 27 9.44 -5.41 -5.35
N GLN A 28 10.08 -5.03 -6.46
CA GLN A 28 9.53 -5.25 -7.79
C GLN A 28 9.46 -6.75 -8.16
N HIS A 29 10.38 -7.56 -7.65
CA HIS A 29 10.46 -9.00 -7.91
C HIS A 29 9.72 -9.83 -6.85
N ASP A 30 9.49 -9.30 -5.66
CA ASP A 30 8.74 -9.98 -4.59
C ASP A 30 7.29 -10.28 -5.00
N SER A 31 6.75 -11.40 -4.49
CA SER A 31 5.33 -11.69 -4.61
C SER A 31 4.52 -10.68 -3.78
N PRO A 32 3.47 -10.04 -4.34
CA PRO A 32 2.59 -9.17 -3.56
C PRO A 32 2.01 -9.86 -2.34
N GLU A 33 1.79 -11.19 -2.42
CA GLU A 33 1.15 -11.97 -1.37
C GLU A 33 1.97 -12.02 -0.07
N GLU A 34 3.30 -11.97 -0.17
CA GLU A 34 4.21 -11.99 0.97
C GLU A 34 4.09 -10.72 1.82
N HIS A 35 3.61 -9.64 1.22
CA HIS A 35 3.50 -8.32 1.85
C HIS A 35 2.06 -7.96 2.23
N LEU A 36 1.07 -8.78 1.86
CA LEU A 36 -0.34 -8.50 2.15
C LEU A 36 -0.62 -8.49 3.66
N PRO A 37 -1.57 -7.66 4.11
CA PRO A 37 -2.09 -7.79 5.47
C PRO A 37 -2.81 -9.14 5.62
N GLN A 38 -2.71 -9.70 6.83
CA GLN A 38 -3.36 -10.96 7.19
C GLN A 38 -4.80 -10.74 7.63
N VAL A 39 -5.64 -11.76 7.48
CA VAL A 39 -6.97 -11.79 8.11
C VAL A 39 -6.80 -11.65 9.64
N GLY A 40 -7.65 -10.84 10.26
CA GLY A 40 -7.58 -10.45 11.66
C GLY A 40 -6.83 -9.14 11.91
N MET A 41 -6.00 -8.69 10.98
CA MET A 41 -5.31 -7.40 11.11
C MET A 41 -6.28 -6.22 10.94
N GLU A 42 -5.98 -5.13 11.63
CA GLU A 42 -6.61 -3.84 11.39
C GLU A 42 -5.76 -2.98 10.45
N VAL A 43 -6.38 -2.48 9.39
CA VAL A 43 -5.77 -1.53 8.45
C VAL A 43 -6.60 -0.26 8.44
N ALA A 44 -6.03 0.84 8.93
CA ALA A 44 -6.69 2.15 8.97
C ALA A 44 -8.10 2.12 9.60
N GLY A 45 -8.27 1.36 10.69
CA GLY A 45 -9.56 1.18 11.37
C GLY A 45 -10.47 0.10 10.78
N TYR A 46 -10.08 -0.57 9.69
CA TYR A 46 -10.84 -1.67 9.09
C TYR A 46 -10.24 -3.01 9.48
N ARG A 47 -11.00 -3.82 10.23
CA ARG A 47 -10.58 -5.18 10.62
C ARG A 47 -10.84 -6.14 9.46
N LEU A 48 -9.81 -6.75 8.90
CA LEU A 48 -9.93 -7.68 7.78
C LEU A 48 -10.50 -9.02 8.27
N GLU A 49 -11.66 -9.43 7.77
CA GLU A 49 -12.35 -10.64 8.25
C GLU A 49 -12.18 -11.84 7.33
N ALA A 50 -12.07 -11.62 6.02
CA ALA A 50 -11.88 -12.68 5.05
C ALA A 50 -11.21 -12.15 3.78
N ARG A 51 -10.32 -12.94 3.19
CA ARG A 51 -9.83 -12.69 1.83
C ARG A 51 -10.90 -13.16 0.85
N LEU A 52 -11.35 -12.26 -0.03
CA LEU A 52 -12.41 -12.54 -1.00
C LEU A 52 -11.87 -13.02 -2.34
N GLY A 53 -10.69 -12.55 -2.71
CA GLY A 53 -10.03 -12.98 -3.94
C GLY A 53 -8.86 -12.10 -4.34
N THR A 54 -8.15 -12.59 -5.34
CA THR A 54 -6.98 -11.94 -5.93
C THR A 54 -7.17 -11.89 -7.43
N GLY A 55 -7.04 -10.70 -8.01
CA GLY A 55 -7.03 -10.51 -9.46
C GLY A 55 -5.80 -9.72 -9.89
N GLY A 56 -5.64 -9.52 -11.20
CA GLY A 56 -4.50 -8.78 -11.76
C GLY A 56 -4.35 -7.32 -11.27
N GLN A 57 -5.37 -6.80 -10.59
CA GLN A 57 -5.42 -5.43 -10.09
C GLN A 57 -5.29 -5.32 -8.58
N GLY A 58 -5.09 -6.43 -7.85
CA GLY A 58 -4.94 -6.42 -6.40
C GLY A 58 -5.69 -7.55 -5.68
N THR A 59 -5.59 -7.54 -4.35
CA THR A 59 -6.30 -8.48 -3.47
C THR A 59 -7.41 -7.76 -2.72
N VAL A 60 -8.59 -8.37 -2.63
CA VAL A 60 -9.75 -7.81 -1.93
C VAL A 60 -10.02 -8.60 -0.66
N PHE A 61 -10.30 -7.88 0.42
CA PHE A 61 -10.75 -8.42 1.69
C PHE A 61 -12.14 -7.89 2.02
N ARG A 62 -12.97 -8.73 2.66
CA ARG A 62 -14.09 -8.25 3.45
C ARG A 62 -13.53 -7.73 4.76
N ALA A 63 -13.96 -6.55 5.16
CA ALA A 63 -13.56 -5.92 6.40
C ALA A 63 -14.76 -5.42 7.19
N TRP A 64 -14.57 -5.26 8.49
CA TRP A 64 -15.56 -4.71 9.40
C TRP A 64 -15.04 -3.44 10.05
N ARG A 65 -15.90 -2.43 10.18
CA ARG A 65 -15.65 -1.22 10.95
C ARG A 65 -16.97 -0.68 11.49
N GLU A 66 -17.02 -0.39 12.79
CA GLU A 66 -18.13 0.32 13.44
C GLU A 66 -19.53 -0.26 13.10
N GLY A 67 -19.64 -1.60 13.08
CA GLY A 67 -20.90 -2.29 12.81
C GLY A 67 -21.25 -2.47 11.33
N ARG A 68 -20.41 -2.01 10.40
CA ARG A 68 -20.64 -2.09 8.94
C ARG A 68 -19.57 -2.94 8.25
N LEU A 69 -19.97 -3.61 7.18
CA LEU A 69 -19.07 -4.37 6.30
C LEU A 69 -18.60 -3.51 5.13
N PHE A 70 -17.35 -3.73 4.72
CA PHE A 70 -16.68 -3.03 3.64
C PHE A 70 -15.87 -4.02 2.79
N ALA A 71 -15.65 -3.68 1.52
CA ALA A 71 -14.62 -4.30 0.71
C ALA A 71 -13.37 -3.41 0.72
N VAL A 72 -12.22 -4.00 1.07
CA VAL A 72 -10.92 -3.31 1.10
C VAL A 72 -10.01 -3.95 0.06
N LYS A 73 -9.71 -3.22 -1.01
CA LYS A 73 -8.82 -3.67 -2.09
C LYS A 73 -7.42 -3.11 -1.88
N PHE A 74 -6.42 -3.99 -1.89
CA PHE A 74 -5.00 -3.65 -1.81
C PHE A 74 -4.34 -3.80 -3.19
N ILE A 75 -3.73 -2.72 -3.67
CA ILE A 75 -3.00 -2.66 -4.95
C ILE A 75 -1.52 -2.48 -4.66
N PHE A 76 -0.68 -3.45 -5.05
CA PHE A 76 0.75 -3.46 -4.76
C PHE A 76 1.52 -2.44 -5.59
N LEU A 77 2.00 -1.37 -4.95
CA LEU A 77 2.64 -0.22 -5.57
C LEU A 77 3.95 -0.55 -6.28
N PRO A 78 4.86 -1.39 -5.73
CA PRO A 78 6.13 -1.68 -6.39
C PRO A 78 5.99 -2.17 -7.83
N ARG A 79 4.91 -2.90 -8.15
CA ARG A 79 4.63 -3.41 -9.50
C ARG A 79 3.60 -2.59 -10.29
N ALA A 80 2.65 -1.96 -9.59
CA ALA A 80 1.45 -1.41 -10.24
C ALA A 80 1.19 0.07 -9.91
N ALA A 81 2.17 0.85 -9.44
CA ALA A 81 1.97 2.24 -9.00
C ALA A 81 1.18 3.10 -10.00
N ARG A 82 1.57 3.13 -11.29
CA ARG A 82 0.85 3.92 -12.32
C ARG A 82 -0.61 3.49 -12.46
N TRP A 83 -0.88 2.18 -12.39
CA TRP A 83 -2.24 1.65 -12.44
C TRP A 83 -3.02 1.99 -11.18
N ALA A 84 -2.42 1.81 -10.00
CA ALA A 84 -3.04 2.08 -8.71
C ALA A 84 -3.54 3.53 -8.60
N TRP A 85 -2.70 4.50 -8.95
CA TRP A 85 -3.09 5.92 -8.93
C TRP A 85 -4.18 6.25 -9.95
N ARG A 86 -4.11 5.64 -11.14
CA ARG A 86 -5.18 5.79 -12.15
C ARG A 86 -6.51 5.23 -11.66
N GLU A 87 -6.49 4.09 -10.97
CA GLU A 87 -7.70 3.47 -10.43
C GLU A 87 -8.35 4.36 -9.36
N LEU A 88 -7.56 4.92 -8.45
CA LEU A 88 -8.03 5.91 -7.48
C LEU A 88 -8.64 7.14 -8.17
N ASP A 89 -7.94 7.72 -9.14
CA ASP A 89 -8.44 8.91 -9.86
C ASP A 89 -9.79 8.64 -10.54
N VAL A 90 -9.98 7.44 -11.12
CA VAL A 90 -11.23 7.04 -11.74
C VAL A 90 -12.33 6.89 -10.68
N MET A 91 -12.06 6.19 -9.57
CA MET A 91 -13.03 6.01 -8.50
C MET A 91 -13.47 7.33 -7.88
N VAL A 92 -12.54 8.25 -7.61
CA VAL A 92 -12.85 9.58 -7.09
C VAL A 92 -13.75 10.36 -8.05
N LYS A 93 -13.49 10.29 -9.37
CA LYS A 93 -14.33 10.95 -10.38
C LYS A 93 -15.74 10.33 -10.44
N LEU A 94 -15.85 9.01 -10.42
CA LEU A 94 -17.13 8.31 -10.43
C LEU A 94 -17.95 8.60 -9.18
N TRP A 95 -17.31 8.59 -8.01
CA TRP A 95 -17.95 8.93 -6.74
C TRP A 95 -18.52 10.34 -6.75
N ARG A 96 -17.74 11.33 -7.21
CA ARG A 96 -18.20 12.73 -7.34
C ARG A 96 -19.35 12.91 -8.33
N ALA A 97 -19.45 12.03 -9.32
CA ALA A 97 -20.55 12.00 -10.28
C ALA A 97 -21.80 11.26 -9.75
N GLY A 98 -21.82 10.84 -8.47
CA GLY A 98 -22.91 10.07 -7.88
C GLY A 98 -22.94 8.59 -8.28
N GLY A 99 -21.84 8.10 -8.86
CA GLY A 99 -21.69 6.71 -9.30
C GLY A 99 -21.20 5.79 -8.18
N LEU A 100 -20.05 5.14 -8.41
CA LEU A 100 -19.51 4.12 -7.52
C LEU A 100 -19.08 4.75 -6.17
N PRO A 101 -19.66 4.31 -5.03
CA PRO A 101 -19.29 4.83 -3.72
C PRO A 101 -17.83 4.48 -3.36
N LEU A 102 -17.08 5.49 -2.92
CA LEU A 102 -15.74 5.37 -2.36
C LEU A 102 -15.79 5.90 -0.92
N GLU A 103 -15.65 4.99 0.06
CA GLU A 103 -15.75 5.31 1.49
C GLU A 103 -14.39 5.74 2.07
N GLY A 104 -13.30 5.35 1.41
CA GLY A 104 -11.96 5.74 1.83
C GLY A 104 -10.87 5.21 0.93
N HIS A 105 -9.68 5.75 1.08
CA HIS A 105 -8.47 5.27 0.44
C HIS A 105 -7.26 5.69 1.26
N GLY A 106 -6.11 5.05 1.03
CA GLY A 106 -4.88 5.43 1.69
C GLY A 106 -3.71 4.55 1.34
N LEU A 107 -2.59 4.80 2.00
CA LEU A 107 -1.36 4.06 1.85
C LEU A 107 -1.15 3.13 3.03
N TRP A 108 -0.68 1.92 2.76
CA TRP A 108 -0.36 0.95 3.80
C TRP A 108 0.90 0.13 3.43
N PRO A 109 1.77 -0.21 4.40
CA PRO A 109 1.85 0.35 5.76
C PRO A 109 2.10 1.86 5.78
N ALA A 110 1.75 2.56 6.87
CA ALA A 110 1.82 4.03 6.91
C ALA A 110 3.24 4.61 6.80
N ARG A 111 4.25 3.92 7.35
CA ARG A 111 5.65 4.39 7.36
C ARG A 111 6.39 4.06 6.07
N GLU A 112 6.14 2.88 5.51
CA GLU A 112 6.79 2.39 4.30
C GLU A 112 5.72 1.79 3.38
N PRO A 113 4.99 2.64 2.63
CA PRO A 113 3.88 2.18 1.81
C PRO A 113 4.27 1.18 0.75
N LEU A 114 3.60 0.03 0.76
CA LEU A 114 3.69 -0.98 -0.28
C LEU A 114 2.38 -1.09 -1.07
N PHE A 115 1.29 -0.61 -0.52
CA PHE A 115 -0.03 -0.71 -1.09
C PHE A 115 -0.74 0.63 -1.10
N LEU A 116 -1.46 0.89 -2.18
CA LEU A 116 -2.64 1.74 -2.14
C LEU A 116 -3.82 0.85 -1.77
N PHE A 117 -4.58 1.24 -0.75
CA PHE A 117 -5.84 0.59 -0.44
C PHE A 117 -7.03 1.48 -0.80
N LEU A 118 -8.10 0.84 -1.25
CA LEU A 118 -9.37 1.47 -1.62
C LEU A 118 -10.48 0.79 -0.82
N VAL A 119 -11.42 1.56 -0.30
CA VAL A 119 -12.53 1.09 0.53
C VAL A 119 -13.85 1.42 -0.15
N THR A 120 -14.68 0.41 -0.35
CA THR A 120 -16.05 0.54 -0.83
C THR A 120 -17.02 -0.13 0.13
N PRO A 121 -18.31 0.23 0.11
CA PRO A 121 -19.34 -0.58 0.76
C PRO A 121 -19.27 -2.04 0.28
N PHE A 122 -19.58 -2.98 1.17
CA PHE A 122 -19.69 -4.41 0.85
C PHE A 122 -21.10 -4.75 0.35
#